data_AF-A0A6Y2KEI0-F1
#
_entry.id   AF-A0A6Y2KEI0-F1
#
_cell.length_a   1.000
_cell.length_b   1.000
_cell.length_c   1.000
_cell.angle_alpha   90.00
_cell.angle_beta   90.00
_cell.angle_gamma   90.00
#
_symmetry.space_group_name_H-M   'P 1'
#
loop_
_entity.id
_entity.type
_entity.pdbx_description
1 polymer ?
#
loop_
_entity_poly.entity_id
_entity_poly.type
_entity_poly.pdbx_seq_one_letter_code
_entity_poly.pdbx_strand_id
1 'polypeptide(L)'
;MATVTRRWALTLIACSLLAGCGLTQTVTDGTVSITKSIFYKKIKTLHLDFTPRTAINADGAQTPLATMMRVYQLRDRKAVDAADYQTLLRNADTVLNDDVLASKSLLVMPKGSVTLNMPMDEDAQFVAVVGLFNRPDQKDNRWRLVLTRDDLDPDKPRTIELGDGWLSLVPVKE
;
A
#
# COMPACT_ATOMS: atom_id res chain seq x y z
N MET A 1 -44.87 53.86 -59.61
CA MET A 1 -43.72 53.40 -58.81
C MET A 1 -43.97 53.85 -57.39
N ALA A 2 -44.24 52.90 -56.49
CA ALA A 2 -44.63 53.17 -55.11
C ALA A 2 -43.63 52.49 -54.17
N THR A 3 -43.01 53.25 -53.29
CA THR A 3 -42.34 52.71 -52.10
C THR A 3 -42.66 53.60 -50.91
N VAL A 4 -43.61 53.13 -50.13
CA VAL A 4 -44.01 53.68 -48.83
C VAL A 4 -42.98 53.23 -47.79
N THR A 5 -42.26 54.19 -47.22
CA THR A 5 -41.45 54.03 -46.01
C THR A 5 -42.38 53.98 -44.78
N ARG A 6 -42.34 52.89 -44.01
CA ARG A 6 -43.03 52.80 -42.72
C ARG A 6 -42.14 52.15 -41.65
N ARG A 7 -41.51 53.01 -40.83
CA ARG A 7 -41.00 52.68 -39.50
C ARG A 7 -42.17 52.20 -38.64
N TRP A 8 -42.24 50.91 -38.31
CA TRP A 8 -43.17 50.38 -37.32
C TRP A 8 -42.39 49.74 -36.18
N ALA A 9 -42.41 50.46 -35.06
CA ALA A 9 -41.86 50.04 -33.80
C ALA A 9 -42.79 49.04 -33.11
N LEU A 10 -42.17 48.09 -32.40
CA LEU A 10 -42.60 47.48 -31.14
C LEU A 10 -43.91 46.64 -31.11
N THR A 11 -43.73 45.34 -30.91
CA THR A 11 -44.39 44.54 -29.84
C THR A 11 -43.68 43.17 -29.78
N LEU A 12 -42.84 42.93 -28.77
CA LEU A 12 -43.15 42.10 -27.59
C LEU A 12 -43.55 40.65 -27.91
N ILE A 13 -42.56 39.75 -27.99
CA ILE A 13 -42.73 38.35 -27.54
C ILE A 13 -41.48 37.94 -26.77
N ALA A 14 -41.61 37.93 -25.45
CA ALA A 14 -40.74 37.24 -24.51
C ALA A 14 -41.08 35.74 -24.57
N CYS A 15 -40.09 34.88 -24.81
CA CYS A 15 -40.13 33.45 -24.48
C CYS A 15 -38.70 32.88 -24.44
N SER A 16 -38.42 32.07 -23.41
CA SER A 16 -37.23 31.24 -23.16
C SER A 16 -35.90 31.99 -23.03
N LEU A 17 -35.41 32.37 -21.83
CA LEU A 17 -35.06 31.47 -20.72
C LEU A 17 -34.60 30.09 -21.21
N LEU A 18 -33.60 30.07 -22.09
CA LEU A 18 -32.80 28.88 -22.30
C LEU A 18 -31.93 28.68 -21.06
N ALA A 19 -32.37 27.71 -20.26
CA ALA A 19 -31.62 27.09 -19.19
C ALA A 19 -30.24 26.63 -19.71
N GLY A 20 -29.22 27.43 -19.45
CA GLY A 20 -27.85 26.96 -19.40
C GLY A 20 -27.60 26.34 -18.04
N CYS A 21 -28.20 25.17 -17.75
CA CYS A 21 -27.69 24.30 -16.70
C CYS A 21 -26.30 23.86 -17.13
N GLY A 22 -25.27 24.57 -16.68
CA GLY A 22 -23.89 24.14 -16.78
C GLY A 22 -23.73 22.85 -15.99
N LEU A 23 -23.98 21.71 -16.62
CA LEU A 23 -23.40 20.44 -16.20
C LEU A 23 -21.90 20.55 -16.47
N THR A 24 -21.18 21.16 -15.53
CA THR A 24 -19.80 20.81 -15.26
C THR A 24 -19.85 19.36 -14.77
N GLN A 25 -19.95 18.42 -15.72
CA GLN A 25 -19.60 17.05 -15.45
C GLN A 25 -18.09 17.05 -15.31
N THR A 26 -17.63 17.17 -14.06
CA THR A 26 -16.35 16.62 -13.64
C THR A 26 -16.38 15.14 -14.03
N VAL A 27 -15.80 14.84 -15.18
CA VAL A 27 -15.41 13.48 -15.56
C VAL A 27 -13.89 13.47 -15.50
N THR A 28 -13.33 13.49 -14.29
CA THR A 28 -11.87 13.46 -14.14
C THR A 28 -11.35 12.08 -13.74
N ASP A 29 -12.19 11.14 -13.29
CA ASP A 29 -11.67 9.86 -12.76
C ASP A 29 -11.95 8.62 -13.63
N GLY A 30 -12.69 8.76 -14.74
CA GLY A 30 -13.10 7.60 -15.56
C GLY A 30 -12.00 7.04 -16.48
N THR A 31 -11.11 7.88 -17.00
CA THR A 31 -10.24 7.50 -18.14
C THR A 31 -8.83 7.06 -17.74
N VAL A 32 -8.32 7.51 -16.58
CA VAL A 32 -6.97 7.11 -16.09
C VAL A 32 -6.96 5.69 -15.53
N SER A 33 -8.12 5.17 -15.10
CA SER A 33 -8.26 3.83 -14.52
C SER A 33 -8.16 2.69 -15.56
N ILE A 34 -8.60 2.94 -16.80
CA ILE A 34 -8.80 1.88 -17.81
C ILE A 34 -7.48 1.48 -18.49
N THR A 35 -6.46 2.35 -18.55
CA THR A 35 -5.17 2.00 -19.17
C THR A 35 -4.21 1.28 -18.24
N LYS A 36 -4.28 1.48 -16.91
CA LYS A 36 -3.44 0.75 -15.94
C LYS A 36 -3.97 -0.66 -15.60
N SER A 37 -5.29 -0.85 -15.69
CA SER A 37 -5.98 -2.09 -15.30
C SER A 37 -5.69 -3.30 -16.20
N ILE A 38 -5.26 -3.10 -17.45
CA ILE A 38 -5.12 -4.19 -18.43
C ILE A 38 -3.74 -4.85 -18.35
N PHE A 39 -2.75 -4.17 -17.76
CA PHE A 39 -1.36 -4.66 -17.69
C PHE A 39 -0.81 -4.84 -16.28
N TYR A 40 -1.46 -4.32 -15.24
CA TYR A 40 -0.97 -4.43 -13.86
C TYR A 40 -1.98 -5.10 -12.92
N LYS A 41 -1.49 -6.08 -12.17
CA LYS A 41 -2.19 -6.81 -11.11
C LYS A 41 -2.64 -5.81 -10.03
N LYS A 42 -3.93 -5.46 -9.97
CA LYS A 42 -4.44 -4.51 -8.96
C LYS A 42 -4.52 -5.20 -7.59
N ILE A 43 -3.52 -4.98 -6.75
CA ILE A 43 -3.52 -5.43 -5.35
C ILE A 43 -4.40 -4.49 -4.53
N LYS A 44 -5.64 -4.90 -4.24
CA LYS A 44 -6.58 -4.11 -3.40
C LYS A 44 -6.44 -4.40 -1.92
N THR A 45 -6.07 -5.63 -1.59
CA THR A 45 -5.85 -6.10 -0.23
C THR A 45 -4.46 -6.70 -0.15
N LEU A 46 -3.69 -6.29 0.85
CA LEU A 46 -2.42 -6.90 1.18
C LEU A 46 -2.70 -8.17 2.00
N HIS A 47 -2.35 -9.33 1.42
CA HIS A 47 -2.45 -10.64 2.05
C HIS A 47 -1.07 -11.17 2.40
N LEU A 48 -0.75 -11.25 3.69
CA LEU A 48 0.53 -11.79 4.18
C LEU A 48 0.28 -12.86 5.24
N ASP A 49 0.98 -13.99 5.13
CA ASP A 49 1.01 -15.03 6.16
C ASP A 49 2.37 -15.05 6.83
N PHE A 50 2.40 -15.07 8.15
CA PHE A 50 3.61 -15.16 8.95
C PHE A 50 3.69 -16.55 9.57
N THR A 51 4.70 -17.32 9.18
CA THR A 51 4.89 -18.69 9.67
C THR A 51 6.20 -18.81 10.45
N PRO A 52 6.15 -19.02 11.77
CA PRO A 52 7.35 -19.17 12.60
C PRO A 52 7.97 -20.56 12.45
N ARG A 53 9.30 -20.63 12.34
CA ARG A 53 10.08 -21.85 12.58
C ARG A 53 10.04 -22.20 14.08
N THR A 54 10.36 -23.45 14.41
CA THR A 54 10.34 -23.95 15.81
C THR A 54 11.19 -23.11 16.76
N ALA A 55 12.37 -22.66 16.32
CA ALA A 55 13.31 -21.87 17.09
C ALA A 55 13.26 -20.37 16.73
N ILE A 56 12.06 -19.83 16.46
CA ILE A 56 11.89 -18.40 16.16
C ILE A 56 12.43 -17.53 17.31
N ASN A 57 13.21 -16.50 16.94
CA ASN A 57 13.64 -15.42 17.84
C ASN A 57 14.14 -15.92 19.20
N ALA A 58 15.04 -16.90 19.19
CA ALA A 58 15.42 -17.59 20.40
C ALA A 58 16.28 -16.71 21.31
N ASP A 59 16.18 -16.89 22.63
CA ASP A 59 17.07 -16.25 23.59
C ASP A 59 18.42 -16.97 23.75
N GLY A 60 19.24 -16.51 24.70
CA GLY A 60 20.53 -17.13 25.00
C GLY A 60 20.44 -18.60 25.44
N ALA A 61 19.29 -19.01 25.99
CA ALA A 61 18.99 -20.37 26.41
C ALA A 61 18.27 -21.20 25.33
N GLN A 62 18.17 -20.69 24.10
CA GLN A 62 17.45 -21.32 22.98
C GLN A 62 15.93 -21.43 23.19
N THR A 63 15.35 -20.60 24.07
CA THR A 63 13.90 -20.52 24.26
C THR A 63 13.30 -19.66 23.15
N PRO A 64 12.36 -20.18 22.34
CA PRO A 64 11.69 -19.38 21.31
C PRO A 64 10.85 -18.27 21.92
N LEU A 65 10.94 -17.05 21.38
CA LEU A 65 10.19 -15.89 21.86
C LEU A 65 9.14 -15.42 20.85
N ALA A 66 8.09 -14.80 21.37
CA ALA A 66 7.16 -14.05 20.52
C ALA A 66 7.90 -12.93 19.77
N THR A 67 7.51 -12.69 18.53
CA THR A 67 8.18 -11.72 17.66
C THR A 67 7.19 -10.69 17.17
N MET A 68 7.47 -9.41 17.44
CA MET A 68 6.68 -8.31 16.91
C MET A 68 7.09 -8.06 15.46
N MET A 69 6.11 -8.08 14.57
CA MET A 69 6.26 -7.74 13.17
C MET A 69 5.64 -6.38 12.91
N ARG A 70 6.37 -5.49 12.23
CA ARG A 70 5.84 -4.22 11.72
C ARG A 70 5.77 -4.28 10.20
N VAL A 71 4.61 -3.97 9.65
CA VAL A 71 4.35 -3.93 8.22
C VAL A 71 4.05 -2.49 7.85
N TYR A 72 4.73 -1.98 6.83
CA TYR A 72 4.57 -0.63 6.29
C TYR A 72 4.26 -0.70 4.82
N GLN A 73 3.25 0.04 4.37
CA GLN A 73 3.02 0.35 2.97
C GLN A 73 3.70 1.69 2.68
N LEU A 74 4.56 1.73 1.66
CA LEU A 74 5.46 2.85 1.40
C LEU A 74 5.33 3.39 -0.02
N ARG A 75 5.48 4.71 -0.18
CA ARG A 75 5.63 5.38 -1.49
C ARG A 75 7.01 5.12 -2.10
N ASP A 76 8.09 5.30 -1.33
CA ASP A 76 9.48 5.03 -1.70
C ASP A 76 10.13 4.08 -0.66
N ARG A 77 11.18 3.35 -1.05
CA ARG A 77 11.91 2.40 -0.21
C ARG A 77 13.24 2.93 0.33
N LYS A 78 13.72 4.10 -0.11
CA LYS A 78 15.04 4.63 0.25
C LYS A 78 15.25 4.74 1.76
N ALA A 79 14.29 5.30 2.49
CA ALA A 79 14.41 5.48 3.94
C ALA A 79 14.49 4.13 4.68
N VAL A 80 13.64 3.16 4.30
CA VAL A 80 13.64 1.84 4.94
C VAL A 80 14.87 1.01 4.59
N ASP A 81 15.43 1.18 3.39
CA ASP A 81 16.67 0.52 2.98
C ASP A 81 17.91 1.12 3.67
N ALA A 82 17.93 2.44 3.85
CA ALA A 82 19.06 3.14 4.46
C ALA A 82 19.11 3.00 6.00
N ALA A 83 17.96 2.86 6.65
CA ALA A 83 17.89 2.75 8.10
C ALA A 83 18.51 1.44 8.63
N ASP A 84 19.21 1.52 9.76
CA ASP A 84 19.67 0.33 10.48
C ASP A 84 18.58 -0.25 11.39
N TYR A 85 18.87 -1.39 12.02
CA TYR A 85 17.93 -2.06 12.90
C TYR A 85 17.50 -1.20 14.09
N GLN A 86 18.45 -0.50 14.74
CA GLN A 86 18.15 0.30 15.94
C GLN A 86 17.25 1.50 15.59
N THR A 87 17.48 2.09 14.43
CA THR A 87 16.69 3.17 13.89
C THR A 87 15.25 2.73 13.65
N LEU A 88 15.02 1.60 12.97
CA LEU A 88 13.67 1.10 12.72
C LEU A 88 12.99 0.53 13.99
N LEU A 89 13.77 0.04 14.96
CA LEU A 89 13.24 -0.40 16.24
C LEU A 89 12.65 0.78 17.04
N ARG A 90 13.41 1.89 17.14
CA ARG A 90 13.10 3.00 18.05
C ARG A 90 12.38 4.18 17.40
N ASN A 91 12.73 4.49 16.15
CA ASN A 91 12.40 5.76 15.50
C ASN A 91 11.78 5.58 14.10
N ALA A 92 11.21 4.41 13.79
CA ALA A 92 10.62 4.14 12.48
C ALA A 92 9.58 5.19 12.07
N ASP A 93 8.71 5.59 12.99
CA ASP A 93 7.63 6.56 12.70
C ASP A 93 8.19 7.93 12.31
N THR A 94 9.39 8.30 12.77
CA THR A 94 10.06 9.54 12.39
C THR A 94 10.83 9.39 11.08
N VAL A 95 11.60 8.30 10.95
CA VAL A 95 12.51 8.12 9.81
C VAL A 95 11.77 7.74 8.53
N LEU A 96 10.63 7.06 8.64
CA LEU A 96 9.83 6.63 7.50
C LEU A 96 8.64 7.54 7.21
N ASN A 97 8.35 8.53 8.08
CA ASN A 97 7.09 9.30 8.10
C ASN A 97 6.59 9.71 6.71
N ASP A 98 7.47 10.32 5.92
CA ASP A 98 7.10 10.96 4.65
C ASP A 98 6.73 9.92 3.56
N ASP A 99 7.23 8.69 3.70
CA ASP A 99 6.99 7.58 2.77
C ASP A 99 5.87 6.64 3.23
N VAL A 100 5.49 6.63 4.51
CA VAL A 100 4.48 5.71 5.06
C VAL A 100 3.07 6.14 4.67
N LEU A 101 2.35 5.21 4.05
CA LEU A 101 0.94 5.33 3.68
C LEU A 101 0.02 4.67 4.70
N ALA A 102 0.43 3.48 5.13
CA ALA A 102 -0.29 2.69 6.12
C ALA A 102 0.72 1.83 6.88
N SER A 103 0.41 1.52 8.14
CA SER A 103 1.20 0.61 8.93
C SER A 103 0.33 -0.32 9.79
N LYS A 104 0.86 -1.50 10.09
CA LYS A 104 0.25 -2.44 11.02
C LYS A 104 1.33 -3.18 11.80
N SER A 105 1.08 -3.38 13.09
CA SER A 105 1.90 -4.25 13.94
C SER A 105 1.12 -5.49 14.34
N LEU A 106 1.80 -6.63 14.42
CA LEU A 106 1.24 -7.90 14.87
C LEU A 106 2.28 -8.74 15.60
N LEU A 107 1.83 -9.51 16.58
CA LEU A 107 2.69 -10.40 17.36
C LEU A 107 2.57 -11.83 16.83
N VAL A 108 3.69 -12.43 16.44
CA VAL A 108 3.77 -13.83 16.01
C VAL A 108 4.26 -14.65 17.19
N MET A 109 3.43 -15.59 17.65
CA MET A 109 3.77 -16.50 18.74
C MET A 109 4.60 -17.67 18.22
N PRO A 110 5.52 -18.26 19.00
CA PRO A 110 6.15 -19.52 18.63
C PRO A 110 5.09 -20.57 18.32
N LYS A 111 5.26 -21.31 17.21
CA LYS A 111 4.32 -22.33 16.71
C LYS A 111 2.93 -21.81 16.31
N GLY A 112 2.69 -20.49 16.30
CA GLY A 112 1.44 -19.88 15.90
C GLY A 112 1.61 -19.02 14.66
N SER A 113 1.11 -19.50 13.52
CA SER A 113 1.05 -18.67 12.31
C SER A 113 0.00 -17.57 12.45
N VAL A 114 0.24 -16.43 11.82
CA VAL A 114 -0.66 -15.28 11.84
C VAL A 114 -0.85 -14.77 10.42
N THR A 115 -2.08 -14.46 10.05
CA THR A 115 -2.42 -13.82 8.77
C THR A 115 -2.69 -12.34 8.98
N LEU A 116 -2.14 -11.50 8.10
CA LEU A 116 -2.46 -10.10 7.97
C LEU A 116 -3.24 -9.87 6.67
N ASN A 117 -4.43 -9.32 6.83
CA ASN A 117 -5.22 -8.76 5.74
C ASN A 117 -5.46 -7.29 6.03
N MET A 118 -5.05 -6.40 5.13
CA MET A 118 -5.34 -4.97 5.23
C MET A 118 -5.56 -4.36 3.85
N PRO A 119 -6.37 -3.29 3.72
CA PRO A 119 -6.47 -2.54 2.47
C PRO A 119 -5.08 -2.10 2.00
N MET A 120 -4.82 -2.24 0.71
CA MET A 120 -3.61 -1.74 0.07
C MET A 120 -3.88 -0.33 -0.45
N ASP A 121 -3.07 0.62 0.00
CA ASP A 121 -3.11 2.00 -0.47
C ASP A 121 -2.74 2.04 -1.96
N GLU A 122 -3.46 2.84 -2.75
CA GLU A 122 -3.26 2.89 -4.20
C GLU A 122 -1.87 3.45 -4.56
N ASP A 123 -1.30 4.32 -3.73
CA ASP A 123 0.01 4.92 -3.93
C ASP A 123 1.17 4.01 -3.49
N ALA A 124 0.90 2.93 -2.74
CA ALA A 124 1.93 2.09 -2.12
C ALA A 124 2.73 1.25 -3.13
N GLN A 125 3.94 1.68 -3.47
CA GLN A 125 4.81 0.95 -4.39
C GLN A 125 5.55 -0.20 -3.71
N PHE A 126 5.76 -0.10 -2.40
CA PHE A 126 6.50 -1.09 -1.62
C PHE A 126 5.75 -1.49 -0.35
N VAL A 127 6.02 -2.72 0.10
CA VAL A 127 5.62 -3.22 1.42
C VAL A 127 6.87 -3.62 2.17
N ALA A 128 7.20 -2.89 3.23
CA ALA A 128 8.28 -3.26 4.13
C ALA A 128 7.75 -4.10 5.29
N VAL A 129 8.40 -5.21 5.57
CA VAL A 129 8.12 -6.09 6.69
C VAL A 129 9.36 -6.17 7.57
N VAL A 130 9.24 -5.73 8.81
CA VAL A 130 10.34 -5.62 9.77
C VAL A 130 10.05 -6.52 10.96
N GLY A 131 10.95 -7.48 11.21
CA GLY A 131 10.90 -8.33 12.39
C GLY A 131 11.74 -7.76 13.53
N LEU A 132 11.11 -7.51 14.67
CA LEU A 132 11.79 -6.99 15.86
C LEU A 132 12.34 -8.15 16.69
N PHE A 133 13.44 -8.71 16.21
CA PHE A 133 14.13 -9.83 16.85
C PHE A 133 15.01 -9.39 18.02
N ASN A 134 15.20 -10.29 18.99
CA ASN A 134 16.15 -10.16 20.08
C ASN A 134 17.60 -10.17 19.56
N ARG A 135 17.89 -11.02 18.56
CA ARG A 135 19.19 -11.15 17.90
C ARG A 135 19.03 -11.11 16.38
N PRO A 136 18.85 -9.94 15.76
CA PRO A 136 18.63 -9.82 14.32
C PRO A 136 19.89 -10.14 13.51
N ASP A 137 19.72 -10.78 12.36
CA ASP A 137 20.78 -10.98 11.37
C ASP A 137 21.07 -9.67 10.61
N GLN A 138 21.81 -8.78 11.26
CA GLN A 138 22.20 -7.47 10.71
C GLN A 138 23.31 -7.57 9.67
N LYS A 139 24.06 -8.68 9.63
CA LYS A 139 25.16 -8.85 8.66
C LYS A 139 24.60 -8.97 7.25
N ASP A 140 23.57 -9.80 7.09
CA ASP A 140 22.94 -10.05 5.80
C ASP A 140 21.61 -9.27 5.65
N ASN A 141 21.28 -8.40 6.61
CA ASN A 141 20.05 -7.59 6.66
C ASN A 141 18.75 -8.38 6.53
N ARG A 142 18.75 -9.64 6.98
CA ARG A 142 17.61 -10.54 6.82
C ARG A 142 16.48 -10.31 7.81
N TRP A 143 16.64 -9.40 8.77
CA TRP A 143 15.61 -9.02 9.74
C TRP A 143 14.47 -8.17 9.12
N ARG A 144 14.63 -7.73 7.87
CA ARG A 144 13.60 -7.01 7.09
C ARG A 144 13.43 -7.61 5.69
N LEU A 145 12.25 -7.40 5.12
CA LEU A 145 11.93 -7.61 3.70
C LEU A 145 11.32 -6.33 3.14
N VAL A 146 11.60 -6.03 1.87
CA VAL A 146 10.95 -4.95 1.12
C VAL A 146 10.42 -5.55 -0.17
N LEU A 147 9.11 -5.71 -0.24
CA LEU A 147 8.39 -6.32 -1.35
C LEU A 147 7.92 -5.23 -2.32
N THR A 148 8.01 -5.50 -3.60
CA THR A 148 7.36 -4.71 -4.66
C THR A 148 5.94 -5.21 -4.87
N ARG A 149 5.15 -4.50 -5.68
CA ARG A 149 3.81 -4.96 -6.06
C ARG A 149 3.82 -6.28 -6.85
N ASP A 150 4.89 -6.55 -7.60
CA ASP A 150 5.03 -7.78 -8.39
C ASP A 150 5.28 -9.00 -7.48
N ASP A 151 5.83 -8.77 -6.29
CA ASP A 151 5.95 -9.81 -5.27
C ASP A 151 4.60 -10.12 -4.61
N LEU A 152 3.51 -9.43 -4.90
CA LEU A 152 2.23 -9.61 -4.22
C LEU A 152 1.22 -10.37 -5.09
N ASP A 153 0.26 -11.00 -4.40
CA ASP A 153 -0.86 -11.67 -5.04
C ASP A 153 -2.18 -11.04 -4.57
N PRO A 154 -3.13 -10.77 -5.49
CA PRO A 154 -4.38 -10.08 -5.19
C PRO A 154 -5.33 -10.95 -4.40
N ASP A 155 -5.19 -12.27 -4.50
CA ASP A 155 -6.14 -13.24 -3.94
C ASP A 155 -5.49 -14.17 -2.91
N LYS A 156 -4.20 -14.52 -3.10
CA LYS A 156 -3.47 -15.45 -2.24
C LYS A 156 -2.49 -14.72 -1.31
N PRO A 157 -2.33 -15.18 -0.06
CA PRO A 157 -1.32 -14.63 0.81
C PRO A 157 0.09 -14.98 0.35
N ARG A 158 1.02 -14.02 0.47
CA ARG A 158 2.45 -14.32 0.42
C ARG A 158 2.91 -14.78 1.80
N THR A 159 3.52 -15.96 1.86
CA THR A 159 4.05 -16.49 3.11
C THR A 159 5.44 -15.94 3.39
N ILE A 160 5.61 -15.35 4.57
CA ILE A 160 6.86 -14.93 5.16
C ILE A 160 7.19 -15.90 6.28
N GLU A 161 8.33 -16.55 6.15
CA GLU A 161 8.87 -17.43 7.17
C GLU A 161 9.76 -16.64 8.13
N LEU A 162 9.61 -16.92 9.42
CA LEU A 162 10.37 -16.27 10.50
C LEU A 162 11.28 -17.30 11.15
N GLY A 163 12.59 -17.03 11.14
CA GLY A 163 13.59 -17.84 11.80
C GLY A 163 14.15 -17.20 13.06
N ASP A 164 15.37 -17.60 13.41
CA ASP A 164 16.14 -16.99 14.50
C ASP A 164 16.87 -15.74 13.98
N GLY A 165 16.21 -14.58 14.07
CA GLY A 165 16.81 -13.30 13.68
C GLY A 165 16.61 -12.90 12.21
N TRP A 166 15.89 -13.70 11.42
CA TRP A 166 15.71 -13.48 9.98
C TRP A 166 14.29 -13.74 9.49
N LEU A 167 13.98 -13.15 8.35
CA LEU A 167 12.78 -13.31 7.55
C LEU A 167 13.14 -13.90 6.18
N SER A 168 12.24 -14.66 5.59
CA SER A 168 12.35 -15.13 4.22
C SER A 168 10.98 -15.14 3.56
N LEU A 169 10.91 -14.56 2.36
CA LEU A 169 9.73 -14.71 1.51
C LEU A 169 9.75 -16.12 0.91
N VAL A 170 8.70 -16.90 1.14
CA VAL A 170 8.59 -18.25 0.58
C VAL A 170 8.30 -18.13 -0.92
N PRO A 171 9.03 -18.85 -1.80
CA PRO A 171 8.72 -18.91 -3.22
C PRO A 171 7.33 -19.49 -3.47
N VAL A 172 6.61 -18.93 -4.44
CA VAL A 172 5.35 -19.51 -4.91
C VAL A 172 5.71 -20.73 -5.75
N LYS A 173 5.16 -21.92 -5.44
CA LYS A 173 5.31 -23.09 -6.30
C LYS A 173 4.45 -22.88 -7.56
N GLU A 174 5.06 -23.04 -8.73
CA GLU A 174 4.38 -23.06 -10.03
C GLU A 174 3.44 -24.27 -10.16
#